data_AF-A0A925CL58-F1
#
_entry.id   AF-A0A925CL58-F1
#
_cell.length_a   1.000
_cell.length_b   1.000
_cell.length_c   1.000
_cell.angle_alpha   90.00
_cell.angle_beta   90.00
_cell.angle_gamma   90.00
#
_symmetry.space_group_name_H-M   'P 1'
#
loop_
_entity.id
_entity.type
_entity.pdbx_description
1 polymer ?
#
loop_
_entity_poly.entity_id
_entity_poly.type
_entity_poly.pdbx_seq_one_letter_code
_entity_poly.pdbx_strand_id
1 'polypeptide(L)'
;LAIPAPVPPKESFDGAAATRGQLVFSGPGKCSSCHVPPLFTEPGWNMHTPAEIGIDDFQANRSPVKHYRTTPLKGLFSHQKGGFYHDGRFATIKDVLNHYNKHFSLGLTNKQAGELVEYLKSL
;
A
#
# COMPACT_ATOMS: atom_id res chain seq x y z
N LEU A 1 20.71 -12.36 8.50
CA LEU A 1 20.30 -10.97 8.83
C LEU A 1 19.65 -10.36 7.60
N ALA A 2 18.46 -9.78 7.72
CA ALA A 2 17.85 -9.01 6.64
C ALA A 2 18.37 -7.56 6.68
N ILE A 3 18.60 -6.96 5.51
CA ILE A 3 18.94 -5.54 5.40
C ILE A 3 17.70 -4.74 5.84
N PRO A 4 17.82 -3.78 6.77
CA PRO A 4 16.69 -2.96 7.19
C PRO A 4 16.18 -2.11 6.02
N ALA A 5 14.88 -1.80 6.02
CA ALA A 5 14.32 -0.86 5.04
C ALA A 5 15.01 0.51 5.17
N PRO A 6 15.29 1.19 4.06
CA PRO A 6 15.90 2.51 4.10
C PRO A 6 14.97 3.50 4.80
N VAL A 7 15.54 4.54 5.41
CA VAL A 7 14.77 5.60 6.07
C VAL A 7 14.47 6.70 5.04
N PRO A 8 13.22 7.17 4.92
CA PRO A 8 12.90 8.24 3.98
C PRO A 8 13.59 9.56 4.38
N PRO A 9 14.14 10.31 3.41
CA PRO A 9 14.65 11.66 3.65
C PRO A 9 13.54 12.55 4.23
N LYS A 10 13.83 13.35 5.26
CA LYS A 10 12.82 14.18 5.94
C LYS A 10 12.05 15.12 5.00
N GLU A 11 12.73 15.64 3.97
CA GLU A 11 12.15 16.55 2.98
C GLU A 11 11.37 15.84 1.86
N SER A 12 11.30 14.50 1.89
CA SER A 12 10.61 13.71 0.85
C SER A 12 9.10 13.57 1.06
N PHE A 13 8.60 13.98 2.23
CA PHE A 13 7.18 13.95 2.59
C PHE A 13 6.80 15.08 3.56
N ASP A 14 5.53 15.47 3.59
CA ASP A 14 5.00 16.39 4.61
C ASP A 14 4.68 15.61 5.90
N GLY A 15 5.46 15.84 6.95
CA GLY A 15 5.30 15.14 8.24
C GLY A 15 3.97 15.40 8.96
N ALA A 16 3.39 16.59 8.82
CA ALA A 16 2.09 16.89 9.41
C ALA A 16 0.97 16.17 8.64
N ALA A 17 1.08 16.13 7.32
CA ALA A 17 0.18 15.34 6.48
C ALA A 17 0.33 13.83 6.74
N ALA A 18 1.55 13.33 6.91
CA ALA A 18 1.82 11.92 7.22
C ALA A 18 1.19 11.50 8.55
N THR A 19 1.27 12.35 9.59
CA THR A 19 0.60 12.10 10.87
C THR A 19 -0.92 11.96 10.70
N ARG A 20 -1.55 12.83 9.90
CA ARG A 20 -2.99 12.72 9.60
C ARG A 20 -3.28 11.48 8.75
N GLY A 21 -2.41 11.17 7.79
CA GLY A 21 -2.49 10.00 6.93
C GLY A 21 -2.43 8.69 7.69
N GLN A 22 -1.65 8.63 8.77
CA GLN A 22 -1.64 7.46 9.67
C GLN A 22 -3.03 7.16 10.25
N LEU A 23 -3.77 8.20 10.65
CA LEU A 23 -5.13 8.05 11.17
C LEU A 23 -6.11 7.60 10.08
N VAL A 24 -5.94 8.09 8.85
CA VAL A 24 -6.71 7.62 7.70
C VAL A 24 -6.40 6.15 7.42
N PHE A 25 -5.12 5.76 7.48
CA PHE A 25 -4.63 4.41 7.17
C PHE A 25 -5.23 3.35 8.10
N SER A 26 -5.28 3.62 9.41
CA SER A 26 -5.84 2.70 10.41
C SER A 26 -7.35 2.82 10.59
N GLY A 27 -7.94 3.95 10.21
CA GLY A 27 -9.38 4.22 10.33
C GLY A 27 -10.12 4.04 9.00
N PRO A 28 -10.61 5.14 8.39
CA PRO A 28 -11.50 5.08 7.22
C PRO A 28 -10.88 4.39 5.99
N GLY A 29 -9.56 4.42 5.84
CA GLY A 29 -8.86 3.74 4.75
C GLY A 29 -8.73 2.23 4.95
N LYS A 30 -8.91 1.73 6.18
CA LYS A 30 -8.84 0.30 6.56
C LYS A 30 -7.58 -0.43 6.08
N CYS A 31 -6.52 0.30 5.72
CA CYS A 31 -5.32 -0.24 5.08
C CYS A 31 -4.56 -1.19 6.02
N SER A 32 -4.64 -0.93 7.33
CA SER A 32 -4.04 -1.76 8.36
C SER A 32 -4.70 -3.14 8.55
N SER A 33 -5.77 -3.47 7.82
CA SER A 33 -6.34 -4.82 7.83
C SER A 33 -5.41 -5.84 7.15
N CYS A 34 -4.76 -5.45 6.05
CA CYS A 34 -3.73 -6.25 5.38
C CYS A 34 -2.32 -5.76 5.72
N HIS A 35 -2.10 -4.44 5.79
CA HIS A 35 -0.77 -3.86 6.03
C HIS A 35 -0.53 -3.55 7.51
N VAL A 36 -0.47 -4.61 8.33
CA VAL A 36 -0.40 -4.52 9.80
C VAL A 36 0.98 -4.06 10.30
N PRO A 37 1.10 -2.96 11.07
CA PRO A 37 2.36 -2.58 11.73
C PRO A 37 2.84 -3.62 12.75
N PRO A 38 4.17 -3.74 13.02
CA PRO A 38 5.26 -2.91 12.53
C PRO A 38 5.87 -3.41 11.21
N LEU A 39 5.42 -4.53 10.67
CA LEU A 39 5.96 -5.13 9.45
C LEU A 39 5.25 -4.66 8.18
N PHE A 40 4.08 -4.03 8.32
CA PHE A 40 3.21 -3.58 7.24
C PHE A 40 2.80 -4.70 6.28
N THR A 41 2.64 -5.88 6.85
CA THR A 41 2.07 -7.09 6.26
C THR A 41 1.40 -7.86 7.40
N GLU A 42 0.24 -8.45 7.14
CA GLU A 42 -0.48 -9.22 8.14
C GLU A 42 0.29 -10.49 8.54
N PRO A 43 0.16 -10.95 9.80
CA PRO A 43 0.78 -12.19 10.26
C PRO A 43 0.03 -13.42 9.73
N GLY A 44 0.74 -14.54 9.63
CA GLY A 44 0.15 -15.81 9.21
C GLY A 44 0.00 -15.91 7.69
N TRP A 45 -1.23 -15.95 7.19
CA TRP A 45 -1.54 -16.12 5.77
C TRP A 45 -1.83 -14.78 5.10
N ASN A 46 -0.77 -14.13 4.61
CA ASN A 46 -0.83 -12.82 3.97
C ASN A 46 -1.05 -12.89 2.45
N MET A 47 -1.96 -13.75 2.02
CA MET A 47 -2.24 -14.05 0.62
C MET A 47 -3.70 -13.75 0.30
N HIS A 48 -3.92 -13.01 -0.78
CA HIS A 48 -5.25 -12.60 -1.23
C HIS A 48 -5.51 -13.05 -2.65
N THR A 49 -6.75 -13.44 -2.90
CA THR A 49 -7.25 -13.73 -4.24
C THR A 49 -7.26 -12.45 -5.09
N PRO A 50 -7.19 -12.59 -6.42
CA PRO A 50 -7.32 -11.46 -7.34
C PRO A 50 -8.59 -10.64 -7.11
N ALA A 51 -9.72 -11.31 -6.84
CA ALA A 51 -11.01 -10.69 -6.59
C ALA A 51 -11.05 -9.86 -5.29
N GLU A 52 -10.42 -10.34 -4.21
CA GLU A 52 -10.34 -9.62 -2.94
C GLU A 52 -9.66 -8.25 -3.10
N ILE A 53 -8.60 -8.19 -3.89
CA ILE A 53 -7.84 -6.94 -4.12
C ILE A 53 -8.22 -6.21 -5.42
N GLY A 54 -9.19 -6.73 -6.18
CA GLY A 54 -9.78 -6.06 -7.34
C GLY A 54 -8.92 -6.06 -8.60
N ILE A 55 -8.08 -7.07 -8.81
CA ILE A 55 -7.25 -7.19 -10.02
C ILE A 55 -7.47 -8.51 -10.76
N ASP A 56 -6.94 -8.62 -11.97
CA ASP A 56 -6.97 -9.85 -12.75
C ASP A 56 -6.09 -10.96 -12.13
N ASP A 57 -6.38 -12.19 -12.52
CA ASP A 57 -5.75 -13.40 -11.98
C ASP A 57 -4.51 -13.86 -12.75
N PHE A 58 -4.05 -13.09 -13.74
CA PHE A 58 -3.03 -13.54 -14.69
C PHE A 58 -1.73 -13.98 -14.00
N GLN A 59 -1.22 -13.17 -13.06
CA GLN A 59 0.00 -13.51 -12.34
C GLN A 59 -0.28 -14.45 -11.16
N ALA A 60 -1.40 -14.30 -10.47
CA ALA A 60 -1.82 -15.24 -9.43
C ALA A 60 -1.88 -16.68 -9.96
N ASN A 61 -2.47 -16.92 -11.12
CA ASN A 61 -2.61 -18.26 -11.72
C ASN A 61 -1.28 -18.97 -12.04
N ARG A 62 -0.14 -18.26 -11.97
CA ARG A 62 1.20 -18.83 -12.08
C ARG A 62 1.82 -19.25 -10.75
N SER A 63 1.21 -18.86 -9.63
CA SER A 63 1.60 -19.26 -8.29
C SER A 63 0.95 -20.59 -7.91
N PRO A 64 1.64 -21.50 -7.19
CA PRO A 64 1.05 -22.76 -6.70
C PRO A 64 -0.24 -22.56 -5.90
N VAL A 65 -0.36 -21.41 -5.24
CA VAL A 65 -1.50 -21.10 -4.36
C VAL A 65 -2.53 -20.19 -5.04
N LYS A 66 -2.27 -19.64 -6.23
CA LYS A 66 -3.20 -18.75 -6.97
C LYS A 66 -3.59 -17.44 -6.27
N HIS A 67 -2.67 -16.87 -5.49
CA HIS A 67 -2.91 -15.65 -4.72
C HIS A 67 -1.77 -14.64 -4.89
N TYR A 68 -2.04 -13.39 -4.52
CA TYR A 68 -1.07 -12.32 -4.37
C TYR A 68 -0.71 -12.13 -2.90
N ARG A 69 0.58 -11.92 -2.63
CA ARG A 69 1.05 -11.65 -1.27
C ARG A 69 0.92 -10.17 -0.94
N THR A 70 0.47 -9.85 0.28
CA THR A 70 0.56 -8.51 0.83
C THR A 70 2.01 -8.02 0.83
N THR A 71 2.26 -6.91 0.14
CA THR A 71 3.60 -6.32 0.01
C THR A 71 3.93 -5.49 1.25
N PRO A 72 5.06 -5.71 1.93
CA PRO A 72 5.52 -4.84 3.01
C PRO A 72 5.69 -3.40 2.51
N LEU A 73 5.20 -2.42 3.26
CA LEU A 73 5.20 -1.02 2.82
C LEU A 73 6.43 -0.21 3.28
N LYS A 74 7.29 -0.76 4.13
CA LYS A 74 8.50 -0.06 4.58
C LYS A 74 9.47 0.17 3.42
N GLY A 75 9.98 1.39 3.30
CA GLY A 75 10.89 1.77 2.23
C GLY A 75 10.21 1.97 0.87
N LEU A 76 8.88 2.05 0.81
CA LEU A 76 8.12 2.25 -0.42
C LEU A 76 8.58 3.50 -1.20
N PHE A 77 9.04 4.54 -0.50
CA PHE A 77 9.59 5.76 -1.11
C PHE A 77 10.78 5.49 -2.04
N SER A 78 11.52 4.39 -1.85
CA SER A 78 12.67 4.03 -2.70
C SER A 78 12.24 3.31 -4.00
N HIS A 79 10.99 2.86 -4.09
CA HIS A 79 10.43 2.09 -5.20
C HIS A 79 9.35 2.90 -5.96
N GLN A 80 9.74 4.07 -6.47
CA GLN A 80 8.82 4.97 -7.21
C GLN A 80 8.95 4.86 -8.73
N LYS A 81 9.95 4.11 -9.23
CA LYS A 81 10.22 3.95 -10.67
C LYS A 81 9.64 2.63 -11.17
N GLY A 82 9.07 2.64 -12.38
CA GLY A 82 8.50 1.45 -13.01
C GLY A 82 7.04 1.15 -12.62
N GLY A 83 6.41 2.02 -11.83
CA GLY A 83 5.04 1.85 -11.36
C GLY A 83 4.92 0.97 -10.12
N PHE A 84 3.68 0.81 -9.65
CA PHE A 84 3.29 0.01 -8.49
C PHE A 84 2.51 -1.21 -8.96
N TYR A 85 2.42 -2.21 -8.06
CA TYR A 85 2.06 -3.60 -8.35
C TYR A 85 3.15 -4.34 -9.13
N HIS A 86 2.98 -5.67 -9.22
CA HIS A 86 3.93 -6.59 -9.83
C HIS A 86 4.12 -6.38 -11.36
N ASP A 87 3.20 -5.66 -12.00
CA ASP A 87 3.19 -5.36 -13.43
C ASP A 87 3.28 -3.85 -13.74
N GLY A 88 3.45 -3.02 -12.72
CA GLY A 88 3.56 -1.57 -12.90
C GLY A 88 2.26 -0.89 -13.35
N ARG A 89 1.09 -1.55 -13.24
CA ARG A 89 -0.20 -1.03 -13.77
C ARG A 89 -0.62 0.33 -13.19
N PHE A 90 -0.11 0.68 -12.02
CA PHE A 90 -0.37 1.97 -11.37
C PHE A 90 0.87 2.84 -11.45
N ALA A 91 0.77 4.02 -12.05
CA ALA A 91 1.93 4.91 -12.21
C ALA A 91 2.34 5.55 -10.87
N THR A 92 1.38 5.81 -9.98
CA THR A 92 1.62 6.52 -8.72
C THR A 92 0.99 5.80 -7.51
N ILE A 93 1.47 6.12 -6.30
CA ILE A 93 0.81 5.69 -5.04
C ILE A 93 -0.66 6.12 -5.04
N LYS A 94 -0.94 7.33 -5.55
CA LYS A 94 -2.30 7.87 -5.60
C LYS A 94 -3.23 7.01 -6.48
N ASP A 95 -2.72 6.44 -7.58
CA ASP A 95 -3.50 5.55 -8.44
C ASP A 95 -3.84 4.24 -7.72
N VAL A 96 -2.90 3.68 -6.94
CA VAL A 96 -3.16 2.52 -6.07
C VAL A 96 -4.24 2.84 -5.02
N LEU A 97 -4.15 4.02 -4.39
CA LEU A 97 -5.14 4.44 -3.39
C LEU A 97 -6.52 4.65 -4.02
N ASN A 98 -6.59 5.23 -5.22
CA ASN A 98 -7.84 5.42 -5.94
C ASN A 98 -8.48 4.08 -6.32
N HIS A 99 -7.67 3.11 -6.73
CA HIS A 99 -8.12 1.74 -6.98
C HIS A 99 -8.81 1.14 -5.75
N TYR A 100 -8.14 1.13 -4.60
CA TYR A 100 -8.71 0.57 -3.37
C TYR A 100 -9.89 1.39 -2.82
N ASN A 101 -9.85 2.71 -2.93
CA ASN A 101 -10.96 3.58 -2.54
C ASN A 101 -12.23 3.22 -3.31
N LYS A 102 -12.10 2.93 -4.62
CA LYS A 102 -13.21 2.48 -5.46
C LYS A 102 -13.61 1.04 -5.16
N HIS A 103 -12.65 0.11 -5.19
CA HIS A 103 -12.90 -1.33 -5.04
C HIS A 103 -13.58 -1.67 -3.71
N PHE A 104 -13.11 -1.08 -2.61
CA PHE A 104 -13.68 -1.28 -1.28
C PHE A 104 -14.73 -0.24 -0.89
N SER A 105 -15.08 0.69 -1.79
CA SER A 105 -16.05 1.77 -1.54
C SER A 105 -15.76 2.54 -0.23
N LEU A 106 -14.50 2.92 -0.02
CA LEU A 106 -14.02 3.50 1.25
C LEU A 106 -14.52 4.94 1.48
N GLY A 107 -14.95 5.64 0.42
CA GLY A 107 -15.44 7.02 0.51
C GLY A 107 -14.36 8.05 0.88
N LEU A 108 -13.09 7.74 0.62
CA LEU A 108 -11.98 8.64 0.92
C LEU A 108 -12.03 9.87 0.02
N THR A 109 -11.89 11.04 0.64
CA THR A 109 -11.76 12.31 -0.06
C THR A 109 -10.37 12.47 -0.69
N ASN A 110 -10.25 13.40 -1.65
CA ASN A 110 -8.94 13.76 -2.23
C ASN A 110 -7.92 14.21 -1.17
N LYS A 111 -8.38 14.88 -0.11
CA LYS A 111 -7.53 15.30 1.00
C LYS A 111 -6.98 14.10 1.77
N GLN A 112 -7.85 13.16 2.14
CA GLN A 112 -7.44 11.93 2.83
C GLN A 112 -6.51 11.07 1.97
N ALA A 113 -6.77 10.96 0.66
CA ALA A 113 -5.87 10.27 -0.25
C ALA A 113 -4.48 10.94 -0.31
N GLY A 114 -4.42 12.28 -0.33
CA GLY A 114 -3.16 13.02 -0.25
C GLY A 114 -2.40 12.77 1.06
N GLU A 115 -3.10 12.80 2.19
CA GLU A 115 -2.52 12.50 3.51
C GLU A 115 -1.98 11.05 3.58
N LEU A 116 -2.70 10.08 3.00
CA LEU A 116 -2.22 8.70 2.87
C LEU A 116 -0.95 8.60 2.03
N VAL A 117 -0.85 9.33 0.92
CA VAL A 117 0.39 9.35 0.11
C VAL A 117 1.57 9.80 0.97
N GLU A 118 1.41 10.87 1.74
CA GLU A 118 2.49 11.37 2.60
C GLU A 118 2.83 10.39 3.73
N TYR A 119 1.84 9.72 4.31
CA TYR A 119 2.09 8.66 5.28
C TYR A 119 2.87 7.50 4.67
N LEU A 120 2.46 7.01 3.49
CA LEU A 120 3.13 5.89 2.81
C LEU A 120 4.57 6.21 2.40
N LYS A 121 4.88 7.46 2.05
CA LYS A 121 6.26 7.90 1.81
C LYS A 121 7.11 7.93 3.08
N SER A 122 6.49 8.10 4.24
CA SER A 122 7.18 8.16 5.53
C SER A 122 7.55 6.78 6.13
N LEU A 123 7.09 5.68 5.52
CA LEU A 123 7.33 4.30 5.95
C LEU A 123 8.63 3.71 5.40
#